data_AF-A0A3A6UAF4-F1
#
_entry.id   AF-A0A3A6UAF4-F1
#
_cell.length_a   1.000
_cell.length_b   1.000
_cell.length_c   1.000
_cell.angle_alpha   90.00
_cell.angle_beta   90.00
_cell.angle_gamma   90.00
#
_symmetry.space_group_name_H-M   'P 1'
#
loop_
_entity.id
_entity.type
_entity.pdbx_description
1 polymer ?
#
loop_
_entity_poly.entity_id
_entity_poly.type
_entity_poly.pdbx_seq_one_letter_code
_entity_poly.pdbx_strand_id
1 'polypeptide(L)'
;MIMATTIPDIETITFTDWFLRIIDTPGVPIDEIEISVIEGFKKTLTDAQFQHLTSLIHLISFIKHRNFSNPTLALRIYIDENTSPLSRTALVEAIRMLPPENNKTYELVCRLAQKNKLDQYTDITKVPPLHIYQGDGVLERYDDWILLFELFDLTQITRGDLIPFLADLLSSKNFDATELRALSKFIKTLDKLGIVSQNFMEKISPHLRNRKNIEQYESFFLKLQVNGLLTEKILEAIYPLLHQLDALEHFFCLYRQELLHDNTPSLLSDTVQSFCNMSIPSKVSYDEPVSTNTPLHLAVIEGNLEHLVRTLAFANRNLLIKCSCENTALLLACKLADKEAARLILAKMQELGCDVNQRDHHGMTALHWANFYHFNELIKELENAGANPKLRAGNGKTCEYFYQHQFTMQDLKLNGKEIIDGEFKLGDSALTDIAFHMDKIALNLKLTTPSEIAELYSGDGMAQIRSSNRFNLFFRLFRLKLINWLDKQHDFESKPIDDISELTLSKK
;
A
#
# COMPACT_ATOMS: atom_id res chain seq x y z
N MET A 1 62.13 19.36 -26.60
CA MET A 1 62.15 18.12 -27.39
C MET A 1 61.49 17.04 -26.53
N ILE A 2 60.16 17.11 -26.43
CA ILE A 2 59.35 16.10 -25.72
C ILE A 2 58.94 15.10 -26.80
N MET A 3 59.26 13.83 -26.59
CA MET A 3 59.15 12.78 -27.59
C MET A 3 57.71 12.64 -28.07
N ALA A 4 57.52 12.80 -29.37
CA ALA A 4 56.34 12.34 -30.07
C ALA A 4 56.28 10.81 -29.95
N THR A 5 55.42 10.32 -29.07
CA THR A 5 54.99 8.92 -29.09
C THR A 5 54.11 8.74 -30.32
N THR A 6 54.71 8.31 -31.41
CA THR A 6 54.02 7.90 -32.63
C THR A 6 53.03 6.78 -32.31
N ILE A 7 51.74 7.07 -32.46
CA ILE A 7 50.65 6.10 -32.40
C ILE A 7 50.90 5.06 -33.52
N PRO A 8 50.94 3.75 -33.23
CA PRO A 8 51.16 2.72 -34.25
C PRO A 8 50.04 2.72 -35.31
N ASP A 9 50.35 2.17 -36.49
CA ASP A 9 49.49 2.12 -37.66
C ASP A 9 48.02 1.79 -37.37
N ILE A 10 47.13 2.63 -37.90
CA ILE A 10 45.67 2.57 -37.75
C ILE A 10 45.04 1.36 -38.41
N GLU A 11 45.77 0.61 -39.24
CA GLU A 11 45.22 -0.51 -40.01
C GLU A 11 44.78 -1.71 -39.16
N THR A 12 45.05 -1.72 -37.84
CA THR A 12 44.66 -2.82 -36.93
C THR A 12 43.91 -2.40 -35.67
N ILE A 13 43.66 -1.10 -35.47
CA ILE A 13 43.05 -0.57 -34.23
C ILE A 13 41.67 0.01 -34.58
N THR A 14 40.63 -0.43 -33.88
CA THR A 14 39.27 0.12 -34.09
C THR A 14 39.22 1.60 -33.69
N PHE A 15 38.31 2.37 -34.26
CA PHE A 15 38.11 3.79 -33.88
C PHE A 15 37.91 3.94 -32.36
N THR A 16 37.19 3.00 -31.75
CA THR A 16 36.96 2.91 -30.31
C THR A 16 38.27 2.71 -29.53
N ASP A 17 39.08 1.72 -29.92
CA ASP A 17 40.37 1.43 -29.27
C ASP A 17 41.36 2.60 -29.39
N TRP A 18 41.38 3.25 -30.55
CA TRP A 18 42.19 4.43 -30.78
C TRP A 18 41.77 5.59 -29.86
N PHE A 19 40.47 5.85 -29.74
CA PHE A 19 39.97 6.95 -28.92
C PHE A 19 40.09 6.68 -27.41
N LEU A 20 39.89 5.44 -26.97
CA LEU A 20 40.14 5.05 -25.58
C LEU A 20 41.58 5.29 -25.15
N ARG A 21 42.56 5.01 -26.03
CA ARG A 21 43.97 5.32 -25.75
C ARG A 21 44.23 6.80 -25.52
N ILE A 22 43.52 7.68 -26.23
CA ILE A 22 43.62 9.14 -26.03
C ILE A 22 43.06 9.51 -24.65
N ILE A 23 41.89 8.98 -24.27
CA ILE A 23 41.23 9.27 -22.99
C ILE A 23 41.97 8.68 -21.79
N ASP A 24 42.53 7.47 -21.92
CA ASP A 24 43.21 6.75 -20.84
C ASP A 24 44.63 7.26 -20.57
N THR A 25 45.12 8.21 -21.37
CA THR A 25 46.43 8.82 -21.13
C THR A 25 46.38 9.63 -19.82
N PRO A 26 47.17 9.29 -18.79
CA PRO A 26 47.06 9.90 -17.47
C PRO A 26 47.31 11.41 -17.50
N GLY A 27 46.37 12.20 -16.95
CA GLY A 27 46.54 13.64 -16.77
C GLY A 27 46.35 14.49 -18.03
N VAL A 28 45.86 13.91 -19.14
CA VAL A 28 45.61 14.66 -20.37
C VAL A 28 44.42 15.62 -20.18
N PRO A 29 44.64 16.94 -20.34
CA PRO A 29 43.55 17.92 -20.31
C PRO A 29 42.64 17.73 -21.52
N ILE A 30 41.37 18.08 -21.40
CA ILE A 30 40.40 17.90 -22.48
C ILE A 30 40.78 18.65 -23.76
N ASP A 31 41.54 19.74 -23.63
CA ASP A 31 42.10 20.49 -24.74
C ASP A 31 43.01 19.64 -25.64
N GLU A 32 43.80 18.74 -25.06
CA GLU A 32 44.67 17.83 -25.79
C GLU A 32 43.90 16.67 -26.46
N ILE A 33 42.76 16.27 -25.87
CA ILE A 33 41.83 15.30 -26.48
C ILE A 33 41.20 15.90 -27.74
N GLU A 34 40.72 17.15 -27.67
CA GLU A 34 40.13 17.86 -28.82
C GLU A 34 41.13 17.95 -29.99
N ILE A 35 42.37 18.32 -29.72
CA ILE A 35 43.45 18.40 -30.73
C ILE A 35 43.70 17.03 -31.37
N SER A 36 43.81 15.98 -30.55
CA SER A 36 44.05 14.62 -31.02
C SER A 36 42.93 14.09 -31.92
N VAL A 37 41.67 14.48 -31.65
CA VAL A 37 40.50 14.12 -32.47
C VAL A 37 40.51 14.85 -33.82
N ILE A 38 40.84 16.14 -33.82
CA ILE A 38 40.96 16.95 -35.05
C ILE A 38 42.06 16.39 -35.97
N GLU A 39 43.16 15.89 -35.42
CA GLU A 39 44.20 15.22 -36.21
C GLU A 39 43.73 13.89 -36.82
N GLY A 40 42.89 13.14 -36.09
CA GLY A 40 42.22 11.95 -36.61
C GLY A 40 41.28 12.26 -37.80
N PHE A 41 40.61 13.41 -37.77
CA PHE A 41 39.70 13.90 -38.83
C PHE A 41 40.38 14.04 -40.20
N LYS A 42 41.70 14.23 -40.24
CA LYS A 42 42.48 14.37 -41.49
C LYS A 42 42.63 13.05 -42.26
N LYS A 43 42.14 11.93 -41.73
CA LYS A 43 42.19 10.60 -42.37
C LYS A 43 40.89 10.32 -43.14
N THR A 44 40.95 9.50 -44.19
CA THR A 44 39.78 9.11 -44.99
C THR A 44 38.80 8.29 -44.14
N LEU A 45 37.63 8.86 -43.85
CA LEU A 45 36.55 8.25 -43.07
C LEU A 45 35.33 8.01 -43.97
N THR A 46 34.49 7.05 -43.60
CA THR A 46 33.16 6.85 -44.20
C THR A 46 32.16 7.90 -43.71
N ASP A 47 31.07 8.15 -44.44
CA ASP A 47 30.05 9.16 -44.07
C ASP A 47 29.45 8.93 -42.66
N ALA A 48 29.25 7.68 -42.27
CA ALA A 48 28.79 7.32 -40.92
C ALA A 48 29.83 7.66 -39.85
N GLN A 49 31.10 7.32 -40.09
CA GLN A 49 32.20 7.67 -39.19
C GLN A 49 32.38 9.19 -39.08
N PHE A 50 32.14 9.92 -40.17
CA PHE A 50 32.19 11.39 -40.20
C PHE A 50 31.12 12.03 -39.31
N GLN A 51 29.87 11.55 -39.37
CA GLN A 51 28.78 12.04 -38.51
C GLN A 51 29.03 11.73 -37.02
N HIS A 52 29.54 10.54 -36.71
CA HIS A 52 29.93 10.16 -35.35
C HIS A 52 31.06 11.05 -34.82
N LEU A 53 32.07 11.32 -35.64
CA LEU A 53 33.19 12.18 -35.27
C LEU A 53 32.77 13.64 -35.04
N THR A 54 31.85 14.15 -35.86
CA THR A 54 31.29 15.51 -35.70
C THR A 54 30.55 15.66 -34.38
N SER A 55 29.71 14.68 -34.04
CA SER A 55 28.95 14.67 -32.78
C SER A 55 29.89 14.54 -31.57
N LEU A 56 30.96 13.75 -31.70
CA LEU A 56 32.01 13.62 -30.68
C LEU A 56 32.74 14.94 -30.44
N ILE A 57 33.08 15.69 -31.48
CA ILE A 57 33.71 17.02 -31.37
C ILE A 57 32.79 17.99 -30.66
N HIS A 58 31.49 18.03 -31.01
CA HIS A 58 30.52 18.85 -30.31
C HIS A 58 30.45 18.48 -28.82
N LEU A 59 30.42 17.18 -28.51
CA LEU A 59 30.41 16.71 -27.13
C LEU A 59 31.67 17.16 -26.36
N ILE A 60 32.86 17.01 -26.94
CA ILE A 60 34.12 17.47 -26.35
C ILE A 60 34.07 18.98 -26.10
N SER A 61 33.62 19.77 -27.08
CA SER A 61 33.49 21.21 -26.96
C SER A 61 32.53 21.61 -25.83
N PHE A 62 31.35 20.97 -25.74
CA PHE A 62 30.40 21.24 -24.66
C PHE A 62 30.95 20.89 -23.28
N ILE A 63 31.68 19.78 -23.15
CA ILE A 63 32.29 19.37 -21.89
C ILE A 63 33.44 20.31 -21.51
N LYS A 64 34.27 20.72 -22.47
CA LYS A 64 35.40 21.64 -22.27
C LYS A 64 34.99 22.97 -21.64
N HIS A 65 33.85 23.50 -22.05
CA HIS A 65 33.34 24.76 -21.52
C HIS A 65 32.60 24.61 -20.17
N ARG A 66 32.58 23.41 -19.57
CA ARG A 66 31.88 23.10 -18.32
C ARG A 66 32.83 22.39 -17.36
N ASN A 67 33.07 22.96 -16.18
CA ASN A 67 34.06 22.49 -15.22
C ASN A 67 33.57 21.23 -14.48
N PHE A 68 33.42 20.11 -15.21
CA PHE A 68 32.92 18.86 -14.65
C PHE A 68 34.00 18.08 -13.90
N SER A 69 33.61 17.40 -12.81
CA SER A 69 34.53 16.61 -11.98
C SER A 69 35.12 15.39 -12.71
N ASN A 70 34.34 14.78 -13.61
CA ASN A 70 34.77 13.65 -14.43
C ASN A 70 34.34 13.86 -15.89
N PRO A 71 35.04 14.73 -16.62
CA PRO A 71 34.59 15.18 -17.93
C PRO A 71 34.72 14.10 -19.02
N THR A 72 35.51 13.05 -18.78
CA THR A 72 35.71 11.97 -19.76
C THR A 72 34.61 10.90 -19.73
N LEU A 73 33.74 10.91 -18.72
CA LEU A 73 32.68 9.90 -18.56
C LEU A 73 31.73 9.87 -19.76
N ALA A 74 31.21 11.02 -20.16
CA ALA A 74 30.31 11.12 -21.32
C ALA A 74 30.99 10.68 -22.63
N LEU A 75 32.30 10.97 -22.78
CA LEU A 75 33.07 10.56 -23.96
C LEU A 75 33.17 9.04 -24.03
N ARG A 76 33.48 8.38 -22.90
CA ARG A 76 33.53 6.91 -22.81
C ARG A 76 32.17 6.28 -23.13
N ILE A 77 31.08 6.84 -22.61
CA ILE A 77 29.72 6.33 -22.90
C ILE A 77 29.37 6.52 -24.38
N TYR A 78 29.76 7.64 -24.98
CA TYR A 78 29.46 7.91 -26.39
C TYR A 78 30.10 6.87 -27.32
N ILE A 79 31.35 6.48 -27.06
CA ILE A 79 32.07 5.51 -27.89
C ILE A 79 31.83 4.04 -27.49
N ASP A 80 31.20 3.77 -26.35
CA ASP A 80 30.82 2.41 -25.94
C ASP A 80 29.88 1.79 -26.98
N GLU A 81 30.21 0.59 -27.43
CA GLU A 81 29.45 -0.15 -28.44
C GLU A 81 28.03 -0.51 -27.97
N ASN A 82 27.84 -0.65 -26.65
CA ASN A 82 26.55 -0.97 -26.05
C ASN A 82 25.61 0.24 -25.96
N THR A 83 26.11 1.46 -26.18
CA THR A 83 25.27 2.66 -26.21
C THR A 83 24.50 2.74 -27.52
N SER A 84 23.18 2.87 -27.45
CA SER A 84 22.30 2.93 -28.61
C SER A 84 22.49 4.25 -29.37
N PRO A 85 22.23 4.29 -30.70
CA PRO A 85 22.30 5.52 -31.47
C PRO A 85 21.43 6.64 -30.91
N LEU A 86 20.20 6.33 -30.47
CA LEU A 86 19.29 7.30 -29.85
C LEU A 86 19.88 7.87 -28.55
N SER A 87 20.45 7.01 -27.70
CA SER A 87 21.07 7.43 -26.44
C SER A 87 22.31 8.28 -26.66
N ARG A 88 23.10 8.02 -27.71
CA ARG A 88 24.24 8.87 -28.11
C ARG A 88 23.78 10.27 -28.51
N THR A 89 22.72 10.38 -29.32
CA THR A 89 22.14 11.67 -29.70
C THR A 89 21.61 12.41 -28.47
N ALA A 90 20.81 11.73 -27.65
CA ALA A 90 20.25 12.25 -26.41
C ALA A 90 21.34 12.76 -25.45
N LEU A 91 22.47 12.05 -25.35
CA LEU A 91 23.60 12.42 -24.50
C LEU A 91 24.23 13.75 -24.93
N VAL A 92 24.46 13.92 -26.23
CA VAL A 92 25.01 15.16 -26.79
C VAL A 92 24.06 16.34 -26.54
N GLU A 93 22.77 16.15 -26.80
CA GLU A 93 21.78 17.20 -26.63
C GLU A 93 21.55 17.57 -25.17
N ALA A 94 21.51 16.58 -24.27
CA ALA A 94 21.41 16.82 -22.84
C ALA A 94 22.62 17.64 -22.34
N ILE A 95 23.84 17.20 -22.64
CA ILE A 95 25.08 17.89 -22.21
C ILE A 95 25.18 19.32 -22.75
N ARG A 96 24.71 19.55 -23.97
CA ARG A 96 24.59 20.90 -24.54
C ARG A 96 23.75 21.81 -23.62
N MET A 97 22.66 21.31 -23.06
CA MET A 97 21.72 22.07 -22.23
C MET A 97 22.11 22.16 -20.75
N LEU A 98 23.10 21.40 -20.27
CA LEU A 98 23.47 21.42 -18.85
C LEU A 98 24.03 22.79 -18.41
N PRO A 99 23.85 23.22 -17.15
CA PRO A 99 24.59 24.35 -16.61
C PRO A 99 26.10 24.04 -16.43
N PRO A 100 27.00 25.04 -16.43
CA PRO A 100 28.46 24.84 -16.44
C PRO A 100 29.05 24.11 -15.22
N GLU A 101 28.34 24.10 -14.09
CA GLU A 101 28.84 23.56 -12.81
C GLU A 101 27.93 22.46 -12.23
N ASN A 102 27.05 21.87 -13.05
CA ASN A 102 26.07 20.92 -12.56
C ASN A 102 26.54 19.46 -12.63
N ASN A 103 27.53 19.13 -11.80
CA ASN A 103 28.16 17.81 -11.74
C ASN A 103 27.16 16.66 -11.46
N LYS A 104 26.18 16.90 -10.58
CA LYS A 104 25.16 15.90 -10.21
C LYS A 104 24.28 15.53 -11.42
N THR A 105 23.82 16.54 -12.14
CA THR A 105 23.02 16.32 -13.35
C THR A 105 23.85 15.71 -14.47
N TYR A 106 25.11 16.11 -14.61
CA TYR A 106 26.02 15.53 -15.58
C TYR A 106 26.19 14.02 -15.35
N GLU A 107 26.42 13.64 -14.09
CA GLU A 107 26.52 12.23 -13.72
C GLU A 107 25.21 11.47 -13.99
N LEU A 108 24.05 12.05 -13.63
CA LEU A 108 22.76 11.41 -13.89
C LEU A 108 22.53 11.16 -15.39
N VAL A 109 22.76 12.19 -16.21
CA VAL A 109 22.61 12.12 -17.68
C VAL A 109 23.52 11.05 -18.26
N CYS A 110 24.78 11.00 -17.82
CA CYS A 110 25.72 9.97 -18.22
C CYS A 110 25.21 8.56 -17.86
N ARG A 111 24.75 8.35 -16.62
CA ARG A 111 24.24 7.04 -16.18
C ARG A 111 22.98 6.60 -16.93
N LEU A 112 22.05 7.52 -17.21
CA LEU A 112 20.87 7.24 -18.02
C LEU A 112 21.26 6.89 -19.46
N ALA A 113 22.26 7.57 -20.03
CA ALA A 113 22.76 7.29 -21.37
C ALA A 113 23.42 5.91 -21.44
N GLN A 114 24.23 5.55 -20.45
CA GLN A 114 24.88 4.24 -20.32
C GLN A 114 23.86 3.10 -20.27
N LYS A 115 22.66 3.36 -19.73
CA LYS A 115 21.56 2.40 -19.64
C LYS A 115 20.63 2.41 -20.85
N ASN A 116 20.89 3.24 -21.86
CA ASN A 116 20.00 3.45 -23.01
C ASN A 116 18.59 3.85 -22.59
N LYS A 117 18.50 4.78 -21.63
CA LYS A 117 17.26 5.31 -21.06
C LYS A 117 17.20 6.83 -21.05
N LEU A 118 18.17 7.52 -21.65
CA LEU A 118 18.20 8.97 -21.69
C LEU A 118 17.25 9.55 -22.75
N ASP A 119 17.11 8.85 -23.89
CA ASP A 119 16.33 9.26 -25.05
C ASP A 119 14.86 9.57 -24.71
N GLN A 120 14.24 8.83 -23.79
CA GLN A 120 12.87 9.11 -23.35
C GLN A 120 12.70 10.51 -22.71
N TYR A 121 13.78 11.09 -22.18
CA TYR A 121 13.76 12.38 -21.51
C TYR A 121 14.14 13.53 -22.46
N THR A 122 14.55 13.19 -23.68
CA THR A 122 15.05 14.13 -24.69
C THR A 122 14.35 13.98 -26.05
N ASP A 123 13.33 13.13 -26.19
CA ASP A 123 12.63 12.90 -27.46
C ASP A 123 11.70 14.08 -27.84
N ILE A 124 11.80 14.55 -29.10
CA ILE A 124 11.51 15.94 -29.53
C ILE A 124 10.25 16.05 -30.40
N THR A 125 9.23 15.20 -30.25
CA THR A 125 8.10 15.21 -31.20
C THR A 125 6.93 16.14 -30.82
N LYS A 126 7.15 17.43 -31.12
CA LYS A 126 6.22 18.50 -31.59
C LYS A 126 5.46 19.38 -30.58
N VAL A 127 6.08 20.43 -30.02
CA VAL A 127 5.38 21.69 -29.59
C VAL A 127 6.33 22.92 -29.54
N PRO A 128 5.88 24.16 -29.82
CA PRO A 128 6.67 25.40 -29.73
C PRO A 128 7.23 25.75 -28.32
N PRO A 129 8.30 26.57 -28.23
CA PRO A 129 8.93 26.96 -26.97
C PRO A 129 8.03 27.83 -26.07
N LEU A 130 8.02 27.48 -24.79
CA LEU A 130 7.43 28.22 -23.68
C LEU A 130 8.41 29.30 -23.20
N HIS A 131 8.06 30.57 -23.36
CA HIS A 131 8.88 31.69 -22.89
C HIS A 131 8.57 32.01 -21.41
N ILE A 132 9.54 31.80 -20.51
CA ILE A 132 9.47 32.16 -19.09
C ILE A 132 10.24 33.47 -18.88
N TYR A 133 9.57 34.50 -18.40
CA TYR A 133 10.20 35.79 -18.13
C TYR A 133 10.62 35.86 -16.65
N GLN A 134 11.92 36.02 -16.40
CA GLN A 134 12.47 36.15 -15.04
C GLN A 134 13.33 37.41 -14.96
N GLY A 135 12.90 38.41 -14.17
CA GLY A 135 13.67 39.60 -13.76
C GLY A 135 14.22 40.45 -14.90
N ASP A 136 15.27 39.97 -15.55
CA ASP A 136 16.04 40.63 -16.59
C ASP A 136 16.23 39.78 -17.89
N GLY A 137 15.50 38.66 -18.07
CA GLY A 137 15.65 37.81 -19.26
C GLY A 137 14.46 36.89 -19.62
N VAL A 138 14.43 36.44 -20.87
CA VAL A 138 13.50 35.42 -21.41
C VAL A 138 14.19 34.06 -21.41
N LEU A 139 13.70 33.13 -20.62
CA LEU A 139 14.12 31.73 -20.62
C LEU A 139 13.17 30.93 -21.51
N GLU A 140 13.66 30.46 -22.66
CA GLU A 140 12.90 29.58 -23.56
C GLU A 140 12.98 28.13 -23.07
N ARG A 141 11.84 27.58 -22.61
CA ARG A 141 11.67 26.16 -22.29
C ARG A 141 10.88 25.49 -23.41
N TYR A 142 11.49 24.60 -24.15
CA TYR A 142 10.80 23.77 -25.12
C TYR A 142 9.98 22.68 -24.39
N ASP A 143 8.72 22.48 -24.76
CA ASP A 143 7.83 21.52 -24.09
C ASP A 143 8.36 20.07 -24.12
N ASP A 144 9.10 19.70 -25.17
CA ASP A 144 9.72 18.37 -25.31
C ASP A 144 10.88 18.13 -24.32
N TRP A 145 11.49 19.21 -23.81
CA TRP A 145 12.55 19.16 -22.81
C TRP A 145 12.02 19.29 -21.38
N ILE A 146 10.70 19.37 -21.19
CA ILE A 146 10.11 19.44 -19.85
C ILE A 146 10.66 18.30 -19.00
N LEU A 147 10.68 17.08 -19.51
CA LEU A 147 11.18 15.95 -18.73
C LEU A 147 12.66 16.09 -18.37
N LEU A 148 13.53 16.50 -19.31
CA LEU A 148 14.93 16.77 -18.99
C LEU A 148 15.09 17.89 -17.95
N PHE A 149 14.32 18.97 -18.06
CA PHE A 149 14.36 20.04 -17.08
C PHE A 149 13.82 19.61 -15.71
N GLU A 150 12.80 18.76 -15.66
CA GLU A 150 12.35 18.15 -14.40
C GLU A 150 13.45 17.25 -13.81
N LEU A 151 14.25 16.53 -14.62
CA LEU A 151 15.43 15.81 -14.15
C LEU A 151 16.51 16.76 -13.60
N PHE A 152 16.70 17.92 -14.25
CA PHE A 152 17.65 18.93 -13.79
C PHE A 152 17.21 19.49 -12.43
N ASP A 153 15.93 19.85 -12.31
CA ASP A 153 15.34 20.35 -11.07
C ASP A 153 15.41 19.27 -9.96
N LEU A 154 15.14 18.00 -10.29
CA LEU A 154 15.28 16.86 -9.38
C LEU A 154 16.72 16.69 -8.86
N THR A 155 17.71 16.85 -9.73
CA THR A 155 19.13 16.68 -9.35
C THR A 155 19.66 17.85 -8.54
N GLN A 156 19.12 19.06 -8.71
CA GLN A 156 19.47 20.21 -7.87
C GLN A 156 19.18 19.95 -6.39
N ILE A 157 18.02 19.39 -6.09
CA ILE A 157 17.59 19.09 -4.71
C ILE A 157 18.16 17.78 -4.15
N THR A 158 18.60 16.85 -5.02
CA THR A 158 19.07 15.54 -4.58
C THR A 158 20.53 15.59 -4.14
N ARG A 159 20.89 14.90 -3.06
CA ARG A 159 22.29 14.75 -2.61
C ARG A 159 23.10 13.93 -3.63
N GLY A 160 24.39 14.23 -3.75
CA GLY A 160 25.27 13.61 -4.77
C GLY A 160 25.41 12.10 -4.63
N ASP A 161 25.41 11.58 -3.40
CA ASP A 161 25.47 10.15 -3.08
C ASP A 161 24.24 9.35 -3.58
N LEU A 162 23.12 10.02 -3.87
CA LEU A 162 21.89 9.40 -4.36
C LEU A 162 21.73 9.42 -5.89
N ILE A 163 22.67 10.03 -6.61
CA ILE A 163 22.60 10.10 -8.08
C ILE A 163 22.63 8.72 -8.74
N PRO A 164 23.48 7.76 -8.32
CA PRO A 164 23.46 6.40 -8.87
C PRO A 164 22.09 5.73 -8.68
N PHE A 165 21.51 5.90 -7.48
CA PHE A 165 20.19 5.38 -7.14
C PHE A 165 19.07 5.97 -8.01
N LEU A 166 19.07 7.30 -8.19
CA LEU A 166 18.11 7.96 -9.07
C LEU A 166 18.19 7.44 -10.49
N ALA A 167 19.41 7.23 -11.01
CA ALA A 167 19.61 6.68 -12.34
C ALA A 167 18.98 5.28 -12.46
N ASP A 168 19.13 4.43 -11.44
CA ASP A 168 18.53 3.10 -11.41
C ASP A 168 16.99 3.16 -11.40
N LEU A 169 16.41 4.01 -10.54
CA LEU A 169 14.97 4.21 -10.43
C LEU A 169 14.38 4.68 -11.77
N LEU A 170 14.94 5.75 -12.35
CA LEU A 170 14.51 6.35 -13.62
C LEU A 170 14.72 5.41 -14.82
N SER A 171 15.66 4.47 -14.73
CA SER A 171 15.88 3.47 -15.78
C SER A 171 14.90 2.30 -15.71
N SER A 172 14.33 2.04 -14.53
CA SER A 172 13.46 0.89 -14.29
C SER A 172 12.05 1.04 -14.87
N LYS A 173 11.61 2.28 -15.10
CA LYS A 173 10.28 2.63 -15.61
C LYS A 173 10.32 4.00 -16.28
N ASN A 174 9.41 4.24 -17.22
CA ASN A 174 9.22 5.56 -17.82
C ASN A 174 8.44 6.46 -16.85
N PHE A 175 9.05 7.59 -16.49
CA PHE A 175 8.46 8.62 -15.63
C PHE A 175 7.96 9.78 -16.49
N ASP A 176 6.73 10.24 -16.22
CA ASP A 176 6.22 11.49 -16.81
C ASP A 176 6.60 12.73 -15.98
N ALA A 177 6.31 13.93 -16.51
CA ALA A 177 6.67 15.18 -15.86
C ALA A 177 6.00 15.35 -14.48
N THR A 178 4.77 14.85 -14.32
CA THR A 178 4.05 14.93 -13.05
C THR A 178 4.63 13.97 -12.01
N GLU A 179 5.08 12.79 -12.44
CA GLU A 179 5.77 11.81 -11.60
C GLU A 179 7.14 12.32 -11.17
N LEU A 180 7.91 12.94 -12.08
CA LEU A 180 9.19 13.57 -11.75
C LEU A 180 9.02 14.73 -10.75
N ARG A 181 8.00 15.58 -10.92
CA ARG A 181 7.68 16.64 -9.95
C ARG A 181 7.30 16.08 -8.59
N ALA A 182 6.50 15.01 -8.57
CA ALA A 182 6.12 14.33 -7.33
C ALA A 182 7.35 13.73 -6.64
N LEU A 183 8.24 13.09 -7.39
CA LEU A 183 9.51 12.55 -6.88
C LEU A 183 10.40 13.68 -6.34
N SER A 184 10.51 14.80 -7.05
CA SER A 184 11.26 15.96 -6.60
C SER A 184 10.73 16.50 -5.27
N LYS A 185 9.41 16.70 -5.19
CA LYS A 185 8.76 17.14 -3.96
C LYS A 185 9.02 16.14 -2.83
N PHE A 186 8.87 14.85 -3.10
CA PHE A 186 9.08 13.79 -2.14
C PHE A 186 10.51 13.79 -1.57
N ILE A 187 11.54 13.79 -2.42
CA ILE A 187 12.94 13.83 -1.97
C ILE A 187 13.21 15.08 -1.13
N LYS A 188 12.70 16.25 -1.55
CA LYS A 188 12.81 17.49 -0.78
C LYS A 188 12.13 17.38 0.59
N THR A 189 10.99 16.70 0.66
CA THR A 189 10.28 16.44 1.93
C THR A 189 11.10 15.52 2.81
N LEU A 190 11.60 14.40 2.28
CA LEU A 190 12.42 13.46 3.04
C LEU A 190 13.70 14.12 3.57
N ASP A 191 14.34 14.99 2.77
CA ASP A 191 15.58 15.68 3.14
C ASP A 191 15.33 16.63 4.32
N LYS A 192 14.22 17.38 4.28
CA LYS A 192 13.75 18.20 5.40
C LYS A 192 13.44 17.39 6.66
N LEU A 193 12.96 16.16 6.48
CA LEU A 193 12.69 15.24 7.58
C LEU A 193 13.95 14.58 8.14
N GLY A 194 15.10 14.71 7.47
CA GLY A 194 16.37 14.10 7.88
C GLY A 194 16.43 12.59 7.72
N ILE A 195 15.53 11.98 6.92
CA ILE A 195 15.43 10.51 6.76
C ILE A 195 16.06 10.00 5.45
N VAL A 196 16.60 10.90 4.64
CA VAL A 196 17.24 10.56 3.37
C VAL A 196 18.60 9.91 3.62
N SER A 197 18.66 8.59 3.41
CA SER A 197 19.89 7.81 3.37
C SER A 197 19.89 6.87 2.17
N GLN A 198 21.08 6.45 1.73
CA GLN A 198 21.20 5.49 0.62
C GLN A 198 20.43 4.19 0.90
N ASN A 199 20.62 3.61 2.09
CA ASN A 199 19.92 2.39 2.53
C ASN A 199 18.38 2.55 2.51
N PHE A 200 17.89 3.73 2.94
CA PHE A 200 16.46 4.01 2.90
C PHE A 200 15.92 4.07 1.48
N MET A 201 16.60 4.81 0.60
CA MET A 201 16.18 4.99 -0.79
C MET A 201 16.20 3.65 -1.54
N GLU A 202 17.22 2.80 -1.34
CA GLU A 202 17.31 1.46 -1.92
C GLU A 202 16.09 0.60 -1.60
N LYS A 203 15.62 0.63 -0.34
CA LYS A 203 14.44 -0.15 0.09
C LYS A 203 13.12 0.37 -0.46
N ILE A 204 12.96 1.69 -0.58
CA ILE A 204 11.69 2.29 -1.02
C ILE A 204 11.54 2.34 -2.56
N SER A 205 12.67 2.29 -3.29
CA SER A 205 12.73 2.35 -4.76
C SER A 205 11.70 1.50 -5.50
N PRO A 206 11.53 0.21 -5.15
CA PRO A 206 10.60 -0.66 -5.89
C PRO A 206 9.15 -0.18 -5.79
N HIS A 207 8.84 0.67 -4.80
CA HIS A 207 7.50 1.19 -4.54
C HIS A 207 7.26 2.60 -5.10
N LEU A 208 8.32 3.36 -5.44
CA LEU A 208 8.25 4.70 -6.04
C LEU A 208 7.93 4.68 -7.54
N ARG A 209 7.06 3.77 -7.99
CA ARG A 209 6.78 3.53 -9.41
C ARG A 209 5.76 4.47 -10.01
N ASN A 210 4.92 5.11 -9.23
CA ASN A 210 3.90 6.00 -9.73
C ASN A 210 3.65 7.14 -8.76
N ARG A 211 3.03 8.20 -9.27
CA ARG A 211 2.69 9.39 -8.50
C ARG A 211 1.89 9.08 -7.23
N LYS A 212 0.87 8.24 -7.32
CA LYS A 212 -0.01 7.91 -6.18
C LYS A 212 0.78 7.29 -5.03
N ASN A 213 1.66 6.33 -5.33
CA ASN A 213 2.50 5.69 -4.33
C ASN A 213 3.44 6.71 -3.69
N ILE A 214 4.11 7.54 -4.50
CA ILE A 214 5.01 8.59 -4.01
C ILE A 214 4.27 9.52 -3.04
N GLU A 215 3.08 9.99 -3.41
CA GLU A 215 2.23 10.85 -2.58
C GLU A 215 1.75 10.14 -1.30
N GLN A 216 1.45 8.84 -1.36
CA GLN A 216 1.09 8.03 -0.19
C GLN A 216 2.25 7.91 0.80
N TYR A 217 3.46 7.60 0.33
CA TYR A 217 4.66 7.57 1.18
C TYR A 217 4.95 8.95 1.77
N GLU A 218 4.88 10.01 0.97
CA GLU A 218 5.07 11.38 1.44
C GLU A 218 4.09 11.71 2.57
N SER A 219 2.80 11.45 2.35
CA SER A 219 1.73 11.65 3.32
C SER A 219 1.98 10.85 4.61
N PHE A 220 2.39 9.59 4.48
CA PHE A 220 2.67 8.71 5.60
C PHE A 220 3.83 9.24 6.47
N PHE A 221 4.98 9.59 5.89
CA PHE A 221 6.11 10.12 6.66
C PHE A 221 5.80 11.49 7.28
N LEU A 222 5.05 12.35 6.59
CA LEU A 222 4.57 13.62 7.15
C LEU A 222 3.64 13.38 8.34
N LYS A 223 2.72 12.40 8.26
CA LYS A 223 1.88 12.01 9.39
C LYS A 223 2.73 11.53 10.57
N LEU A 224 3.75 10.70 10.34
CA LEU A 224 4.64 10.27 11.42
C LEU A 224 5.35 11.46 12.07
N GLN A 225 5.87 12.39 11.28
CA GLN A 225 6.52 13.60 11.79
C GLN A 225 5.57 14.48 12.61
N VAL A 226 4.40 14.80 12.06
CA VAL A 226 3.39 15.65 12.73
C VAL A 226 2.93 15.04 14.05
N ASN A 227 2.94 13.71 14.15
CA ASN A 227 2.58 12.99 15.36
C ASN A 227 3.76 12.71 16.29
N GLY A 228 4.99 13.18 16.00
CA GLY A 228 6.16 12.94 16.84
C GLY A 228 6.69 11.50 16.82
N LEU A 229 6.30 10.72 15.81
CA LEU A 229 6.61 9.29 15.67
C LEU A 229 7.74 9.03 14.66
N LEU A 230 8.30 10.07 14.05
CA LEU A 230 9.42 9.90 13.12
C LEU A 230 10.74 9.78 13.92
N THR A 231 11.12 8.55 14.23
CA THR A 231 12.39 8.23 14.91
C THR A 231 13.12 7.14 14.15
N GLU A 232 14.45 7.07 14.30
CA GLU A 232 15.28 6.03 13.67
C GLU A 232 14.78 4.61 13.99
N LYS A 233 14.44 4.35 15.26
CA LYS A 233 13.89 3.06 15.71
C LYS A 233 12.57 2.70 15.01
N ILE A 234 11.67 3.67 14.84
CA ILE A 234 10.40 3.45 14.16
C ILE A 234 10.65 3.15 12.68
N LEU A 235 11.53 3.92 12.03
CA LEU A 235 11.92 3.71 10.65
C LEU A 235 12.50 2.31 10.43
N GLU A 236 13.42 1.87 11.29
CA GLU A 236 14.01 0.52 11.24
C GLU A 236 12.95 -0.58 11.33
N ALA A 237 11.98 -0.43 12.24
CA ALA A 237 10.90 -1.40 12.43
C ALA A 237 9.95 -1.49 11.22
N ILE A 238 9.68 -0.36 10.55
CA ILE A 238 8.72 -0.34 9.43
C ILE A 238 9.35 -0.61 8.07
N TYR A 239 10.68 -0.52 7.93
CA TYR A 239 11.37 -0.76 6.65
C TYR A 239 10.96 -2.05 5.92
N PRO A 240 10.90 -3.23 6.56
CA PRO A 240 10.45 -4.44 5.87
C PRO A 240 8.97 -4.41 5.50
N LEU A 241 8.19 -3.52 6.11
CA LEU A 241 6.74 -3.45 6.03
C LEU A 241 6.21 -2.29 5.16
N LEU A 242 7.10 -1.48 4.58
CA LEU A 242 6.70 -0.33 3.75
C LEU A 242 5.76 -0.70 2.59
N HIS A 243 5.81 -1.95 2.12
CA HIS A 243 4.89 -2.47 1.11
C HIS A 243 3.43 -2.63 1.60
N GLN A 244 3.17 -2.52 2.91
CA GLN A 244 1.86 -2.65 3.57
C GLN A 244 1.42 -1.32 4.21
N LEU A 245 1.49 -0.22 3.44
CA LEU A 245 1.20 1.13 3.92
C LEU A 245 -0.15 1.24 4.64
N ASP A 246 -1.22 0.66 4.11
CA ASP A 246 -2.54 0.75 4.73
C ASP A 246 -2.53 0.13 6.13
N ALA A 247 -1.90 -1.03 6.31
CA ALA A 247 -1.79 -1.67 7.63
C ALA A 247 -0.95 -0.84 8.60
N LEU A 248 0.17 -0.26 8.12
CA LEU A 248 1.00 0.65 8.90
C LEU A 248 0.20 1.90 9.33
N GLU A 249 -0.54 2.53 8.41
CA GLU A 249 -1.37 3.70 8.74
C GLU A 249 -2.38 3.38 9.84
N HIS A 250 -3.06 2.24 9.75
CA HIS A 250 -3.98 1.78 10.79
C HIS A 250 -3.26 1.52 12.11
N PHE A 251 -2.10 0.85 12.08
CA PHE A 251 -1.30 0.60 13.27
C PHE A 251 -0.94 1.90 13.98
N PHE A 252 -0.30 2.85 13.30
CA PHE A 252 0.12 4.11 13.91
C PHE A 252 -1.05 4.97 14.38
N CYS A 253 -2.20 4.87 13.71
CA CYS A 253 -3.42 5.53 14.17
C CYS A 253 -3.92 4.94 15.50
N LEU A 254 -3.93 3.61 15.63
CA LEU A 254 -4.45 2.91 16.80
C LEU A 254 -3.50 2.97 18.00
N TYR A 255 -2.19 2.91 17.78
CA TYR A 255 -1.15 2.88 18.83
C TYR A 255 -0.49 4.24 19.07
N ARG A 256 -1.05 5.32 18.53
CA ARG A 256 -0.45 6.65 18.58
C ARG A 256 -0.06 7.07 20.00
N GLN A 257 -0.92 6.82 20.99
CA GLN A 257 -0.69 7.27 22.37
C GLN A 257 0.41 6.42 23.04
N GLU A 258 0.38 5.12 22.82
CA GLU A 258 1.34 4.15 23.34
C GLU A 258 2.74 4.39 22.80
N LEU A 259 2.84 4.74 21.52
CA LEU A 259 4.11 5.03 20.86
C LEU A 259 4.74 6.36 21.29
N LEU A 260 3.96 7.28 21.85
CA LEU A 260 4.46 8.55 22.40
C LEU A 260 5.10 8.40 23.79
N HIS A 261 4.93 7.25 24.47
CA HIS A 261 5.51 6.96 25.78
C HIS A 261 6.80 6.11 25.66
N ASP A 262 7.68 6.16 26.67
CA ASP A 262 9.07 5.64 26.66
C ASP A 262 9.24 4.12 26.40
N ASN A 263 8.15 3.34 26.35
CA ASN A 263 8.17 1.88 26.10
C ASN A 263 8.09 1.50 24.61
N THR A 264 8.45 2.40 23.71
CA THR A 264 8.36 2.24 22.25
C THR A 264 9.07 0.99 21.68
N PRO A 265 10.29 0.60 22.12
CA PRO A 265 11.06 -0.42 21.41
C PRO A 265 10.48 -1.85 21.48
N SER A 266 10.01 -2.28 22.65
CA SER A 266 9.45 -3.64 22.83
C SER A 266 8.07 -3.80 22.19
N LEU A 267 7.29 -2.72 22.15
CA LEU A 267 6.01 -2.71 21.45
C LEU A 267 6.22 -2.82 19.93
N LEU A 268 7.19 -2.09 19.38
CA LEU A 268 7.39 -2.01 17.93
C LEU A 268 7.84 -3.31 17.26
N SER A 269 8.83 -4.01 17.83
CA SER A 269 9.50 -5.13 17.13
C SER A 269 8.53 -6.25 16.77
N ASP A 270 7.66 -6.62 17.71
CA ASP A 270 6.81 -7.80 17.56
C ASP A 270 5.39 -7.40 17.15
N THR A 271 4.91 -6.25 17.62
CA THR A 271 3.51 -5.85 17.40
C THR A 271 3.28 -5.29 16.00
N VAL A 272 4.17 -4.45 15.46
CA VAL A 272 3.98 -3.86 14.12
C VAL A 272 3.98 -4.98 13.07
N GLN A 273 4.98 -5.86 13.13
CA GLN A 273 5.10 -6.98 12.21
C GLN A 273 3.91 -7.92 12.32
N SER A 274 3.51 -8.27 13.54
CA SER A 274 2.33 -9.11 13.79
C SER A 274 1.08 -8.45 13.25
N PHE A 275 0.84 -7.17 13.57
CA PHE A 275 -0.31 -6.40 13.12
C PHE A 275 -0.38 -6.39 11.59
N CYS A 276 0.70 -5.99 10.91
CA CYS A 276 0.69 -5.86 9.46
C CYS A 276 0.51 -7.20 8.73
N ASN A 277 1.11 -8.29 9.25
CA ASN A 277 0.88 -9.63 8.71
C ASN A 277 -0.57 -10.10 8.87
N MET A 278 -1.17 -9.79 10.02
CA MET A 278 -2.56 -10.17 10.36
C MET A 278 -3.60 -9.24 9.71
N SER A 279 -3.19 -8.07 9.22
CA SER A 279 -4.02 -7.17 8.42
C SER A 279 -4.26 -7.66 6.99
N ILE A 280 -3.54 -8.69 6.54
CA ILE A 280 -3.72 -9.24 5.20
C ILE A 280 -4.87 -10.24 5.22
N PRO A 281 -5.92 -10.05 4.41
CA PRO A 281 -7.00 -11.03 4.31
C PRO A 281 -6.46 -12.39 3.84
N SER A 282 -6.97 -13.47 4.44
CA SER A 282 -6.73 -14.84 3.97
C SER A 282 -7.17 -15.00 2.52
N LYS A 283 -6.35 -15.71 1.72
CA LYS A 283 -6.67 -16.05 0.32
C LYS A 283 -7.96 -16.88 0.16
N VAL A 284 -8.45 -17.46 1.26
CA VAL A 284 -9.65 -18.31 1.29
C VAL A 284 -10.91 -17.48 1.61
N SER A 285 -10.78 -16.21 1.99
CA SER A 285 -11.94 -15.35 2.25
C SER A 285 -12.64 -14.97 0.94
N TYR A 286 -13.94 -15.23 0.89
CA TYR A 286 -14.80 -14.88 -0.25
C TYR A 286 -15.42 -13.47 -0.13
N ASP A 287 -15.06 -12.73 0.92
CA ASP A 287 -15.50 -11.35 1.11
C ASP A 287 -14.58 -10.38 0.41
N GLU A 288 -15.16 -9.28 -0.09
CA GLU A 288 -14.37 -8.20 -0.66
C GLU A 288 -13.46 -7.59 0.42
N PRO A 289 -12.17 -7.34 0.11
CA PRO A 289 -11.25 -6.72 1.05
C PRO A 289 -11.72 -5.29 1.35
N VAL A 290 -12.14 -5.07 2.59
CA VAL A 290 -12.49 -3.73 3.08
C VAL A 290 -11.25 -3.08 3.67
N SER A 291 -10.88 -1.90 3.15
CA SER A 291 -9.70 -1.16 3.60
C SER A 291 -9.73 -0.74 5.06
N THR A 292 -10.92 -0.68 5.68
CA THR A 292 -11.11 -0.33 7.10
C THR A 292 -11.01 -1.52 8.05
N ASN A 293 -10.91 -2.76 7.55
CA ASN A 293 -10.81 -3.93 8.39
C ASN A 293 -9.47 -3.93 9.16
N THR A 294 -9.57 -3.96 10.48
CA THR A 294 -8.41 -4.26 11.33
C THR A 294 -8.15 -5.76 11.36
N PRO A 295 -6.97 -6.22 11.81
CA PRO A 295 -6.70 -7.64 12.07
C PRO A 295 -7.81 -8.33 12.89
N LEU A 296 -8.40 -7.61 13.85
CA LEU A 296 -9.45 -8.15 14.71
C LEU A 296 -10.76 -8.40 13.96
N HIS A 297 -11.10 -7.54 13.00
CA HIS A 297 -12.25 -7.78 12.12
C HIS A 297 -11.99 -8.96 11.20
N LEU A 298 -10.79 -9.06 10.62
CA LEU A 298 -10.42 -10.16 9.74
C LEU A 298 -10.46 -11.51 10.45
N ALA A 299 -9.92 -11.61 11.66
CA ALA A 299 -9.95 -12.85 12.44
C ALA A 299 -11.40 -13.35 12.70
N VAL A 300 -12.32 -12.43 12.96
CA VAL A 300 -13.76 -12.73 13.14
C VAL A 300 -14.41 -13.12 11.80
N ILE A 301 -14.12 -12.39 10.72
CA ILE A 301 -14.60 -12.67 9.36
C ILE A 301 -14.16 -14.05 8.87
N GLU A 302 -12.93 -14.45 9.21
CA GLU A 302 -12.31 -15.73 8.82
C GLU A 302 -12.71 -16.89 9.74
N GLY A 303 -13.33 -16.63 10.89
CA GLY A 303 -13.62 -17.64 11.90
C GLY A 303 -12.37 -18.30 12.48
N ASN A 304 -11.21 -17.61 12.44
CA ASN A 304 -9.93 -18.17 12.86
C ASN A 304 -9.63 -17.78 14.32
N LEU A 305 -9.97 -18.68 15.25
CA LEU A 305 -9.76 -18.47 16.68
C LEU A 305 -8.27 -18.28 17.06
N GLU A 306 -7.33 -18.94 16.38
CA GLU A 306 -5.90 -18.75 16.64
C GLU A 306 -5.46 -17.34 16.26
N HIS A 307 -5.87 -16.89 15.07
CA HIS A 307 -5.63 -15.53 14.58
C HIS A 307 -6.26 -14.49 15.54
N LEU A 308 -7.46 -14.76 16.03
CA LEU A 308 -8.14 -13.92 17.01
C LEU A 308 -7.35 -13.82 18.32
N VAL A 309 -6.95 -14.93 18.91
CA VAL A 309 -6.16 -14.97 20.17
C VAL A 309 -4.84 -14.23 20.00
N ARG A 310 -4.14 -14.44 18.88
CA ARG A 310 -2.88 -13.73 18.58
C ARG A 310 -3.11 -12.23 18.43
N THR A 311 -4.21 -11.82 17.80
CA THR A 311 -4.57 -10.40 17.66
C THR A 311 -4.91 -9.75 19.00
N LEU A 312 -5.65 -10.46 19.85
CA LEU A 312 -6.03 -9.99 21.19
C LEU A 312 -4.82 -9.85 22.13
N ALA A 313 -3.75 -10.62 21.90
CA ALA A 313 -2.53 -10.57 22.71
C ALA A 313 -1.85 -9.19 22.71
N PHE A 314 -2.01 -8.41 21.64
CA PHE A 314 -1.49 -7.04 21.55
C PHE A 314 -2.58 -5.98 21.49
N ALA A 315 -3.86 -6.33 21.69
CA ALA A 315 -4.94 -5.37 21.55
C ALA A 315 -4.88 -4.24 22.58
N ASN A 316 -5.16 -3.02 22.11
CA ASN A 316 -5.40 -1.85 22.95
C ASN A 316 -6.86 -1.39 22.87
N ARG A 317 -7.23 -0.40 23.68
CA ARG A 317 -8.60 0.14 23.70
C ARG A 317 -9.04 0.61 22.32
N ASN A 318 -8.17 1.31 21.60
CA ASN A 318 -8.47 1.86 20.28
C ASN A 318 -8.76 0.78 19.24
N LEU A 319 -8.01 -0.32 19.24
CA LEU A 319 -8.24 -1.45 18.33
C LEU A 319 -9.58 -2.12 18.58
N LEU A 320 -9.96 -2.30 19.86
CA LEU A 320 -11.20 -2.98 20.24
C LEU A 320 -12.45 -2.17 19.88
N ILE A 321 -12.38 -0.85 19.97
CA ILE A 321 -13.51 0.05 19.65
C ILE A 321 -13.47 0.59 18.22
N LYS A 322 -12.42 0.30 17.44
CA LYS A 322 -12.34 0.70 16.04
C LYS A 322 -13.46 0.01 15.28
N CYS A 323 -14.23 0.79 14.51
CA CYS A 323 -15.25 0.23 13.63
C CYS A 323 -14.72 -0.02 12.22
N SER A 324 -15.18 -1.12 11.62
CA SER A 324 -15.16 -1.36 10.18
C SER A 324 -16.61 -1.55 9.69
N CYS A 325 -17.02 -0.83 8.64
CA CYS A 325 -18.42 -0.77 8.19
C CYS A 325 -19.41 -0.55 9.35
N GLU A 326 -19.09 0.42 10.24
CA GLU A 326 -19.88 0.76 11.45
C GLU A 326 -19.97 -0.34 12.52
N ASN A 327 -19.27 -1.46 12.39
CA ASN A 327 -19.24 -2.53 13.38
C ASN A 327 -17.91 -2.54 14.11
N THR A 328 -17.91 -2.65 15.45
CA THR A 328 -16.73 -3.12 16.18
C THR A 328 -16.56 -4.62 15.98
N ALA A 329 -15.39 -5.16 16.30
CA ALA A 329 -15.17 -6.60 16.21
C ALA A 329 -16.10 -7.42 17.14
N LEU A 330 -16.41 -6.90 18.35
CA LEU A 330 -17.39 -7.54 19.24
C LEU A 330 -18.77 -7.59 18.59
N LEU A 331 -19.22 -6.46 18.04
CA LEU A 331 -20.53 -6.36 17.40
C LEU A 331 -20.60 -7.28 16.18
N LEU A 332 -19.55 -7.30 15.37
CA LEU A 332 -19.41 -8.19 14.23
C LEU A 332 -19.46 -9.67 14.65
N ALA A 333 -18.75 -10.07 15.70
CA ALA A 333 -18.76 -11.44 16.20
C ALA A 333 -20.17 -11.87 16.65
N CYS A 334 -20.87 -11.02 17.43
CA CYS A 334 -22.25 -11.28 17.83
C CYS A 334 -23.18 -11.39 16.61
N LYS A 335 -23.02 -10.49 15.63
CA LYS A 335 -23.81 -10.46 14.40
C LYS A 335 -23.57 -11.69 13.50
N LEU A 336 -22.35 -12.23 13.49
CA LEU A 336 -22.02 -13.47 12.78
C LEU A 336 -22.39 -14.73 13.59
N ALA A 337 -23.08 -14.58 14.73
CA ALA A 337 -23.39 -15.66 15.66
C ALA A 337 -22.15 -16.42 16.19
N ASP A 338 -20.96 -15.80 16.16
CA ASP A 338 -19.73 -16.37 16.70
C ASP A 338 -19.62 -16.08 18.20
N LYS A 339 -20.32 -16.89 19.00
CA LYS A 339 -20.35 -16.75 20.46
C LYS A 339 -18.94 -16.82 21.06
N GLU A 340 -18.08 -17.72 20.58
CA GLU A 340 -16.75 -17.92 21.18
C GLU A 340 -15.83 -16.72 20.89
N ALA A 341 -15.81 -16.22 19.66
CA ALA A 341 -15.08 -14.99 19.35
C ALA A 341 -15.61 -13.79 20.15
N ALA A 342 -16.94 -13.66 20.26
CA ALA A 342 -17.56 -12.58 21.02
C ALA A 342 -17.14 -12.61 22.50
N ARG A 343 -17.10 -13.80 23.14
CA ARG A 343 -16.64 -13.95 24.53
C ARG A 343 -15.17 -13.56 24.71
N LEU A 344 -14.29 -13.99 23.81
CA LEU A 344 -12.86 -13.64 23.87
C LEU A 344 -12.64 -12.13 23.72
N ILE A 345 -13.32 -11.49 22.76
CA ILE A 345 -13.25 -10.05 22.56
C ILE A 345 -13.83 -9.30 23.75
N LEU A 346 -14.99 -9.74 24.27
CA LEU A 346 -15.66 -9.15 25.42
C LEU A 346 -14.78 -9.19 26.67
N ALA A 347 -14.15 -10.33 26.95
CA ALA A 347 -13.22 -10.47 28.07
C ALA A 347 -12.08 -9.46 27.96
N LYS A 348 -11.50 -9.29 26.76
CA LYS A 348 -10.43 -8.30 26.54
C LYS A 348 -10.93 -6.85 26.64
N MET A 349 -12.15 -6.59 26.19
CA MET A 349 -12.82 -5.29 26.36
C MET A 349 -13.09 -4.96 27.82
N GLN A 350 -13.49 -5.93 28.64
CA GLN A 350 -13.65 -5.75 30.09
C GLN A 350 -12.31 -5.47 30.78
N GLU A 351 -11.27 -6.27 30.47
CA GLU A 351 -9.91 -6.07 31.00
C GLU A 351 -9.42 -4.64 30.73
N LEU A 352 -9.67 -4.14 29.53
CA LEU A 352 -9.27 -2.82 29.11
C LEU A 352 -10.33 -1.74 29.38
N GLY A 353 -11.48 -2.03 29.98
CA GLY A 353 -12.53 -1.05 30.29
C GLY A 353 -13.09 -0.31 29.06
N CYS A 354 -13.31 -1.04 27.96
CA CYS A 354 -13.92 -0.50 26.74
C CYS A 354 -15.46 -0.46 26.82
N ASP A 355 -16.07 0.48 26.12
CA ASP A 355 -17.53 0.49 25.95
C ASP A 355 -18.00 -0.60 24.99
N VAL A 356 -19.02 -1.35 25.41
CA VAL A 356 -19.64 -2.47 24.66
C VAL A 356 -20.96 -2.07 23.99
N ASN A 357 -21.39 -0.81 24.13
CA ASN A 357 -22.68 -0.29 23.66
C ASN A 357 -22.65 0.30 22.24
N GLN A 358 -21.57 0.08 21.50
CA GLN A 358 -21.47 0.54 20.12
C GLN A 358 -22.60 -0.06 19.28
N ARG A 359 -23.11 0.76 18.36
CA ARG A 359 -24.21 0.42 17.47
C ARG A 359 -23.72 0.24 16.04
N ASP A 360 -24.30 -0.72 15.33
CA ASP A 360 -24.14 -0.88 13.89
C ASP A 360 -25.02 0.14 13.14
N HIS A 361 -24.99 0.06 11.81
CA HIS A 361 -25.79 0.93 10.94
C HIS A 361 -27.31 0.75 11.09
N HIS A 362 -27.75 -0.33 11.74
CA HIS A 362 -29.14 -0.57 12.13
C HIS A 362 -29.46 -0.09 13.54
N GLY A 363 -28.50 0.55 14.23
CA GLY A 363 -28.65 0.97 15.61
C GLY A 363 -28.58 -0.17 16.62
N MET A 364 -28.30 -1.41 16.20
CA MET A 364 -28.26 -2.57 17.07
C MET A 364 -26.90 -2.70 17.77
N THR A 365 -26.93 -3.13 19.03
CA THR A 365 -25.72 -3.38 19.84
C THR A 365 -25.41 -4.86 19.94
N ALA A 366 -24.25 -5.22 20.51
CA ALA A 366 -23.86 -6.61 20.75
C ALA A 366 -24.91 -7.35 21.60
N LEU A 367 -25.55 -6.65 22.55
CA LEU A 367 -26.62 -7.19 23.38
C LEU A 367 -27.90 -7.46 22.59
N HIS A 368 -28.24 -6.64 21.59
CA HIS A 368 -29.38 -6.92 20.72
C HIS A 368 -29.17 -8.22 19.93
N TRP A 369 -28.00 -8.38 19.31
CA TRP A 369 -27.65 -9.60 18.57
C TRP A 369 -27.57 -10.84 19.48
N ALA A 370 -27.00 -10.72 20.68
CA ALA A 370 -26.96 -11.83 21.63
C ALA A 370 -28.36 -12.27 22.09
N ASN A 371 -29.29 -11.31 22.28
CA ASN A 371 -30.69 -11.60 22.58
C ASN A 371 -31.41 -12.25 21.39
N PHE A 372 -31.17 -11.75 20.17
CA PHE A 372 -31.72 -12.30 18.95
C PHE A 372 -31.34 -13.78 18.74
N TYR A 373 -30.11 -14.16 19.07
CA TYR A 373 -29.64 -15.56 18.98
C TYR A 373 -29.84 -16.38 20.26
N HIS A 374 -30.49 -15.83 21.30
CA HIS A 374 -30.68 -16.50 22.60
C HIS A 374 -29.38 -17.02 23.24
N PHE A 375 -28.27 -16.29 23.09
CA PHE A 375 -27.00 -16.67 23.69
C PHE A 375 -26.95 -16.28 25.17
N ASN A 376 -27.73 -16.98 26.00
CA ASN A 376 -27.99 -16.66 27.41
C ASN A 376 -26.73 -16.39 28.27
N GLU A 377 -25.67 -17.17 28.07
CA GLU A 377 -24.40 -16.91 28.76
C GLU A 377 -23.75 -15.60 28.31
N LEU A 378 -23.72 -15.35 27.00
CA LEU A 378 -23.15 -14.13 26.43
C LEU A 378 -23.98 -12.89 26.79
N ILE A 379 -25.32 -13.02 26.89
CA ILE A 379 -26.21 -11.96 27.38
C ILE A 379 -25.79 -11.53 28.78
N LYS A 380 -25.67 -12.49 29.70
CA LYS A 380 -25.24 -12.23 31.09
C LYS A 380 -23.84 -11.62 31.14
N GLU A 381 -22.91 -12.11 30.32
CA GLU A 381 -21.56 -11.57 30.25
C GLU A 381 -21.53 -10.13 29.72
N LEU A 382 -22.32 -9.82 28.70
CA LEU A 382 -22.45 -8.47 28.15
C LEU A 382 -23.06 -7.50 29.17
N GLU A 383 -24.11 -7.92 29.88
CA GLU A 383 -24.72 -7.11 30.96
C GLU A 383 -23.71 -6.84 32.08
N ASN A 384 -22.96 -7.87 32.50
CA ASN A 384 -21.88 -7.72 33.47
C ASN A 384 -20.75 -6.81 32.97
N ALA A 385 -20.53 -6.74 31.65
CA ALA A 385 -19.60 -5.80 31.02
C ALA A 385 -20.15 -4.37 30.89
N GLY A 386 -21.36 -4.08 31.35
CA GLY A 386 -21.98 -2.76 31.27
C GLY A 386 -22.76 -2.51 29.97
N ALA A 387 -23.17 -3.55 29.24
CA ALA A 387 -24.11 -3.40 28.14
C ALA A 387 -25.46 -2.89 28.67
N ASN A 388 -26.02 -1.87 28.01
CA ASN A 388 -27.23 -1.20 28.44
C ASN A 388 -28.46 -1.79 27.71
N PRO A 389 -29.33 -2.53 28.40
CA PRO A 389 -30.51 -3.16 27.80
C PRO A 389 -31.59 -2.15 27.35
N LYS A 390 -31.49 -0.88 27.78
CA LYS A 390 -32.45 0.18 27.45
C LYS A 390 -32.15 0.87 26.11
N LEU A 391 -31.01 0.59 25.49
CA LEU A 391 -30.69 1.14 24.17
C LEU A 391 -31.68 0.60 23.14
N ARG A 392 -32.05 1.45 22.19
CA ARG A 392 -32.99 1.12 21.13
C ARG A 392 -32.26 1.02 19.80
N ALA A 393 -32.56 -0.03 19.06
CA ALA A 393 -32.23 -0.19 17.65
C ALA A 393 -32.89 0.89 16.79
N GLY A 394 -32.52 0.98 15.51
CA GLY A 394 -33.05 1.95 14.56
C GLY A 394 -34.56 1.87 14.36
N ASN A 395 -35.15 0.68 14.56
CA ASN A 395 -36.59 0.45 14.56
C ASN A 395 -37.28 0.78 15.92
N GLY A 396 -36.55 1.36 16.87
CA GLY A 396 -37.06 1.76 18.19
C GLY A 396 -37.19 0.63 19.21
N LYS A 397 -36.79 -0.60 18.89
CA LYS A 397 -36.90 -1.79 19.74
C LYS A 397 -35.69 -1.97 20.66
N THR A 398 -35.90 -2.48 21.86
CA THR A 398 -34.85 -2.82 22.85
C THR A 398 -34.37 -4.27 22.67
N CYS A 399 -33.27 -4.66 23.31
CA CYS A 399 -32.77 -6.04 23.24
C CYS A 399 -33.79 -7.07 23.77
N GLU A 400 -34.60 -6.71 24.77
CA GLU A 400 -35.69 -7.54 25.28
C GLU A 400 -36.73 -7.87 24.19
N TYR A 401 -37.04 -6.91 23.31
CA TYR A 401 -37.95 -7.16 22.19
C TYR A 401 -37.42 -8.27 21.29
N PHE A 402 -36.12 -8.25 20.96
CA PHE A 402 -35.49 -9.26 20.11
C PHE A 402 -35.36 -10.63 20.79
N TYR A 403 -35.36 -10.68 22.13
CA TYR A 403 -35.46 -11.93 22.88
C TYR A 403 -36.89 -12.50 22.82
N GLN A 404 -37.90 -11.65 22.97
CA GLN A 404 -39.31 -12.07 23.05
C GLN A 404 -39.96 -12.34 21.69
N HIS A 405 -39.53 -11.61 20.65
CA HIS A 405 -40.13 -11.66 19.32
C HIS A 405 -39.20 -12.43 18.39
N GLN A 406 -39.49 -13.73 18.27
CA GLN A 406 -38.76 -14.63 17.39
C GLN A 406 -38.83 -14.15 15.95
N PHE A 407 -37.71 -14.37 15.24
CA PHE A 407 -37.69 -14.24 13.80
C PHE A 407 -38.55 -15.34 13.18
N THR A 408 -39.65 -14.96 12.53
CA THR A 408 -40.60 -15.91 11.94
C THR A 408 -40.57 -15.87 10.42
N MET A 409 -41.32 -16.77 9.78
CA MET A 409 -41.50 -16.71 8.33
C MET A 409 -42.26 -15.49 7.81
N GLN A 410 -42.95 -14.76 8.68
CA GLN A 410 -43.54 -13.47 8.35
C GLN A 410 -42.43 -12.42 8.15
N ASP A 411 -41.33 -12.58 8.90
CA ASP A 411 -40.03 -11.90 8.86
C ASP A 411 -39.45 -11.68 7.45
N LEU A 412 -39.62 -12.73 6.66
CA LEU A 412 -38.96 -12.95 5.37
C LEU A 412 -39.90 -12.68 4.19
N LYS A 413 -40.98 -11.92 4.42
CA LYS A 413 -41.95 -11.53 3.39
C LYS A 413 -41.98 -10.02 3.26
N LEU A 414 -41.77 -9.49 2.05
CA LEU A 414 -42.11 -8.10 1.75
C LEU A 414 -43.44 -8.07 1.00
N ASN A 415 -44.40 -7.28 1.50
CA ASN A 415 -45.75 -7.14 0.92
C ASN A 415 -46.48 -8.49 0.72
N GLY A 416 -46.28 -9.44 1.62
CA GLY A 416 -46.90 -10.76 1.56
C GLY A 416 -46.30 -11.73 0.54
N LYS A 417 -45.26 -11.34 -0.19
CA LYS A 417 -44.49 -12.20 -1.10
C LYS A 417 -43.15 -12.59 -0.47
N GLU A 418 -42.75 -13.84 -0.68
CA GLU A 418 -41.43 -14.33 -0.25
C GLU A 418 -40.32 -13.58 -1.00
N ILE A 419 -39.18 -13.34 -0.33
CA ILE A 419 -38.02 -12.66 -0.90
C ILE A 419 -37.33 -13.61 -1.88
N ILE A 420 -37.68 -13.52 -3.16
CA ILE A 420 -37.10 -14.36 -4.22
C ILE A 420 -36.77 -13.53 -5.48
N ASP A 421 -36.04 -12.42 -5.37
CA ASP A 421 -35.16 -11.95 -6.46
C ASP A 421 -34.35 -10.70 -6.13
N GLY A 422 -33.26 -10.49 -6.88
CA GLY A 422 -32.22 -9.46 -6.71
C GLY A 422 -32.63 -7.98 -6.88
N GLU A 423 -33.91 -7.64 -6.77
CA GLU A 423 -34.40 -6.26 -6.71
C GLU A 423 -35.19 -6.02 -5.42
N PHE A 424 -34.52 -6.09 -4.27
CA PHE A 424 -35.15 -5.80 -2.99
C PHE A 424 -34.32 -4.87 -2.10
N LYS A 425 -34.99 -3.84 -1.58
CA LYS A 425 -34.64 -3.13 -0.35
C LYS A 425 -35.52 -3.72 0.76
N LEU A 426 -34.94 -4.41 1.72
CA LEU A 426 -35.67 -4.86 2.91
C LEU A 426 -36.17 -3.64 3.68
N GLY A 427 -37.47 -3.61 3.98
CA GLY A 427 -38.06 -2.56 4.81
C GLY A 427 -37.62 -2.65 6.27
N ASP A 428 -37.29 -3.86 6.74
CA ASP A 428 -36.69 -4.09 8.04
C ASP A 428 -35.17 -4.26 7.90
N SER A 429 -34.47 -3.26 8.40
CA SER A 429 -33.08 -3.02 8.05
C SER A 429 -32.16 -4.18 8.51
N ALA A 430 -32.37 -4.75 9.70
CA ALA A 430 -31.52 -5.77 10.32
C ALA A 430 -31.40 -7.09 9.53
N LEU A 431 -32.39 -7.41 8.69
CA LEU A 431 -32.44 -8.67 7.94
C LEU A 431 -31.53 -8.68 6.71
N THR A 432 -31.19 -7.49 6.22
CA THR A 432 -30.31 -7.31 5.05
C THR A 432 -28.91 -7.81 5.34
N ASP A 433 -28.47 -7.62 6.58
CA ASP A 433 -27.14 -7.99 7.03
C ASP A 433 -27.02 -9.46 7.43
N ILE A 434 -28.06 -10.02 8.06
CA ILE A 434 -28.17 -11.46 8.31
C ILE A 434 -28.10 -12.19 6.96
N ALA A 435 -28.82 -11.68 5.96
CA ALA A 435 -28.80 -12.20 4.60
C ALA A 435 -27.41 -12.16 3.96
N PHE A 436 -26.66 -11.08 4.18
CA PHE A 436 -25.33 -10.89 3.62
C PHE A 436 -24.27 -11.83 4.21
N HIS A 437 -24.40 -12.19 5.50
CA HIS A 437 -23.43 -13.04 6.22
C HIS A 437 -23.95 -14.44 6.57
N MET A 438 -25.00 -14.88 5.89
CA MET A 438 -25.80 -16.02 6.31
C MET A 438 -25.03 -17.35 6.31
N ASP A 439 -24.09 -17.52 5.39
CA ASP A 439 -23.18 -18.67 5.30
C ASP A 439 -22.35 -18.85 6.58
N LYS A 440 -21.76 -17.76 7.07
CA LYS A 440 -20.99 -17.73 8.32
C LYS A 440 -21.88 -17.94 9.54
N ILE A 441 -23.04 -17.29 9.57
CA ILE A 441 -24.02 -17.48 10.64
C ILE A 441 -24.41 -18.96 10.73
N ALA A 442 -24.68 -19.63 9.62
CA ALA A 442 -25.00 -21.06 9.66
C ALA A 442 -23.84 -21.96 10.05
N LEU A 443 -22.61 -21.64 9.65
CA LEU A 443 -21.45 -22.38 10.13
C LEU A 443 -21.32 -22.25 11.65
N ASN A 444 -21.41 -21.03 12.18
CA ASN A 444 -21.27 -20.75 13.60
C ASN A 444 -22.41 -21.35 14.43
N LEU A 445 -23.62 -21.36 13.89
CA LEU A 445 -24.79 -22.05 14.46
C LEU A 445 -24.79 -23.57 14.20
N LYS A 446 -23.78 -24.11 13.52
CA LYS A 446 -23.63 -25.54 13.18
C LYS A 446 -24.80 -26.11 12.37
N LEU A 447 -25.40 -25.29 11.50
CA LEU A 447 -26.49 -25.66 10.61
C LEU A 447 -25.98 -26.34 9.33
N THR A 448 -24.71 -26.16 9.00
CA THR A 448 -24.07 -26.70 7.79
C THR A 448 -22.59 -26.98 8.01
N THR A 449 -21.91 -27.51 6.99
CA THR A 449 -20.47 -27.77 6.99
C THR A 449 -19.77 -26.94 5.91
N PRO A 450 -18.45 -26.67 6.04
CA PRO A 450 -17.69 -25.99 4.99
C PRO A 450 -17.76 -26.72 3.63
N SER A 451 -17.85 -28.06 3.63
CA SER A 451 -18.00 -28.84 2.39
C SER A 451 -19.33 -28.58 1.71
N GLU A 452 -20.44 -28.57 2.48
CA GLU A 452 -21.78 -28.27 1.95
C GLU A 452 -21.83 -26.86 1.33
N ILE A 453 -21.19 -25.87 1.96
CA ILE A 453 -21.11 -24.50 1.42
C ILE A 453 -20.22 -24.44 0.17
N ALA A 454 -19.06 -25.09 0.19
CA ALA A 454 -18.16 -25.13 -0.96
C ALA A 454 -18.81 -25.80 -2.17
N GLU A 455 -19.50 -26.93 -1.96
CA GLU A 455 -20.30 -27.61 -2.99
C GLU A 455 -21.39 -26.69 -3.53
N LEU A 456 -22.13 -26.02 -2.64
CA LEU A 456 -23.19 -25.07 -3.00
C LEU A 456 -22.70 -23.95 -3.93
N TYR A 457 -21.55 -23.36 -3.62
CA TYR A 457 -20.99 -22.26 -4.43
C TYR A 457 -20.18 -22.73 -5.64
N SER A 458 -19.67 -23.96 -5.63
CA SER A 458 -18.97 -24.54 -6.79
C SER A 458 -19.93 -24.87 -7.94
N GLY A 459 -21.19 -25.20 -7.63
CA GLY A 459 -22.23 -25.51 -8.61
C GLY A 459 -22.84 -24.29 -9.33
N ASP A 460 -22.53 -23.07 -8.88
CA ASP A 460 -23.08 -21.83 -9.45
C ASP A 460 -21.98 -20.74 -9.55
N GLY A 461 -21.45 -20.55 -10.76
CA GLY A 461 -20.40 -19.57 -11.02
C GLY A 461 -20.80 -18.11 -10.74
N MET A 462 -22.10 -17.80 -10.70
CA MET A 462 -22.60 -16.47 -10.35
C MET A 462 -22.73 -16.27 -8.84
N ALA A 463 -22.85 -17.35 -8.05
CA ALA A 463 -22.82 -17.28 -6.59
C ALA A 463 -21.47 -16.81 -6.07
N GLN A 464 -20.37 -17.12 -6.75
CA GLN A 464 -19.05 -16.61 -6.37
C GLN A 464 -18.93 -15.08 -6.56
N ILE A 465 -19.76 -14.50 -7.43
CA ILE A 465 -19.64 -13.10 -7.88
C ILE A 465 -20.72 -12.20 -7.26
N ARG A 466 -21.92 -12.72 -6.96
CA ARG A 466 -23.05 -11.93 -6.50
C ARG A 466 -23.55 -12.37 -5.12
N SER A 467 -23.50 -11.45 -4.15
CA SER A 467 -24.03 -11.64 -2.79
C SER A 467 -25.51 -12.04 -2.77
N SER A 468 -26.33 -11.49 -3.67
CA SER A 468 -27.74 -11.85 -3.81
C SER A 468 -27.96 -13.31 -4.22
N ASN A 469 -27.07 -13.86 -5.06
CA ASN A 469 -27.13 -15.27 -5.45
C ASN A 469 -26.63 -16.19 -4.33
N ARG A 470 -25.60 -15.78 -3.57
CA ARG A 470 -25.19 -16.50 -2.35
C ARG A 470 -26.33 -16.58 -1.35
N PHE A 471 -27.02 -15.46 -1.12
CA PHE A 471 -28.19 -15.39 -0.25
C PHE A 471 -29.32 -16.33 -0.74
N ASN A 472 -29.66 -16.29 -2.04
CA ASN A 472 -30.72 -17.15 -2.59
C ASN A 472 -30.40 -18.65 -2.45
N LEU A 473 -29.20 -19.06 -2.85
CA LEU A 473 -28.75 -20.46 -2.75
C LEU A 473 -28.73 -20.94 -1.30
N PHE A 474 -28.19 -20.10 -0.41
CA PHE A 474 -28.17 -20.38 1.01
C PHE A 474 -29.60 -20.55 1.56
N PHE A 475 -30.48 -19.58 1.27
CA PHE A 475 -31.84 -19.55 1.79
C PHE A 475 -32.65 -20.76 1.32
N ARG A 476 -32.50 -21.16 0.06
CA ARG A 476 -33.18 -22.36 -0.47
C ARG A 476 -32.81 -23.65 0.27
N LEU A 477 -31.57 -23.77 0.73
CA LEU A 477 -31.06 -25.02 1.33
C LEU A 477 -31.12 -25.04 2.85
N PHE A 478 -30.81 -23.93 3.51
CA PHE A 478 -30.56 -23.91 4.95
C PHE A 478 -31.65 -23.21 5.76
N ARG A 479 -32.63 -22.59 5.11
CA ARG A 479 -33.77 -21.94 5.76
C ARG A 479 -34.49 -22.84 6.77
N LEU A 480 -34.83 -24.07 6.37
CA LEU A 480 -35.52 -25.01 7.26
C LEU A 480 -34.67 -25.37 8.48
N LYS A 481 -33.35 -25.49 8.29
CA LYS A 481 -32.42 -25.77 9.40
C LYS A 481 -32.34 -24.58 10.37
N LEU A 482 -32.32 -23.35 9.86
CA LEU A 482 -32.32 -22.12 10.67
C LEU A 482 -33.61 -21.98 11.48
N ILE A 483 -34.77 -22.19 10.87
CA ILE A 483 -36.08 -22.13 11.56
C ILE A 483 -36.13 -23.18 12.67
N ASN A 484 -35.80 -24.44 12.33
CA ASN A 484 -35.78 -25.51 13.33
C ASN A 484 -34.78 -25.23 14.47
N TRP A 485 -33.68 -24.54 14.18
CA TRP A 485 -32.72 -24.13 15.21
C TRP A 485 -33.30 -23.05 16.13
N LEU A 486 -33.96 -22.04 15.57
CA LEU A 486 -34.66 -20.99 16.33
C LEU A 486 -35.74 -21.60 17.24
N ASP A 487 -36.55 -22.50 16.69
CA ASP A 487 -37.61 -23.20 17.44
C ASP A 487 -37.03 -24.04 18.60
N LYS A 488 -35.91 -24.75 18.36
CA LYS A 488 -35.26 -25.58 19.40
C LYS A 488 -34.66 -24.80 20.56
N GLN A 489 -34.28 -23.53 20.38
CA GLN A 489 -33.81 -22.72 21.51
C GLN A 489 -34.90 -22.55 22.58
N HIS A 490 -36.18 -22.72 22.21
CA HIS A 490 -37.33 -22.66 23.11
C HIS A 490 -37.54 -23.94 23.95
N ASP A 491 -37.24 -25.13 23.40
CA ASP A 491 -37.46 -26.40 24.09
C ASP A 491 -36.61 -26.53 25.38
N PHE A 492 -35.46 -25.85 25.43
CA PHE A 492 -34.60 -25.77 26.61
C PHE A 492 -35.19 -24.94 27.77
N GLU A 493 -36.26 -24.17 27.53
CA GLU A 493 -36.97 -23.37 28.54
C GLU A 493 -38.30 -23.98 29.02
N SER A 494 -38.71 -25.14 28.49
CA SER A 494 -39.88 -25.87 29.02
C SER A 494 -39.58 -26.71 30.27
N LYS A 495 -38.38 -26.62 30.85
CA LYS A 495 -38.12 -27.09 32.22
C LYS A 495 -38.23 -25.90 33.17
N PRO A 496 -39.34 -25.76 33.93
CA PRO A 496 -39.45 -24.73 34.94
C PRO A 496 -38.32 -24.89 35.97
N ILE A 497 -37.71 -23.76 36.31
CA ILE A 497 -36.89 -23.60 37.51
C ILE A 497 -37.86 -23.54 38.69
N ASP A 498 -38.45 -24.68 39.02
CA ASP A 498 -39.22 -24.94 40.24
C ASP A 498 -38.89 -26.37 40.66
N ASP A 499 -37.66 -26.59 41.10
CA ASP A 499 -37.30 -27.67 42.03
C ASP A 499 -35.90 -27.41 42.62
N ILE A 500 -35.79 -26.32 43.40
CA ILE A 500 -34.77 -26.19 44.45
C ILE A 500 -35.49 -26.00 45.80
N SER A 501 -36.44 -26.89 46.09
CA SER A 501 -37.04 -27.03 47.42
C SER A 501 -36.96 -28.45 47.99
N GLU A 502 -36.14 -29.32 47.42
CA GLU A 502 -35.72 -30.56 48.08
C GLU A 502 -34.23 -30.78 47.89
N LEU A 503 -33.42 -30.15 48.73
CA LEU A 503 -32.09 -30.65 49.15
C LEU A 503 -31.59 -29.80 50.34
N THR A 504 -32.41 -29.72 51.38
CA THR A 504 -31.89 -29.69 52.75
C THR A 504 -32.27 -30.99 53.43
N LEU A 505 -31.32 -31.55 54.17
CA LEU A 505 -31.42 -32.67 55.12
C LEU A 505 -31.19 -34.10 54.59
N SER A 506 -29.91 -34.45 54.51
CA SER A 506 -29.38 -35.74 54.99
C SER A 506 -27.90 -35.55 55.34
N LYS A 507 -27.57 -34.98 56.51
CA LYS A 507 -26.98 -35.74 57.63
C LYS A 507 -26.89 -37.26 57.42
N LYS A 508 -25.73 -37.72 56.96
CA LYS A 508 -24.83 -38.59 57.74
C LYS A 508 -23.45 -38.68 57.11
#